data_AF-A0AAD3YE10-F1
#
_entry.id   AF-A0AAD3YE10-F1
#
_cell.length_a   1.000
_cell.length_b   1.000
_cell.length_c   1.000
_cell.angle_alpha   90.00
_cell.angle_beta   90.00
_cell.angle_gamma   90.00
#
_symmetry.space_group_name_H-M   'P 1'
#
loop_
_entity.id
_entity.type
_entity.pdbx_description
1 polymer ?
#
loop_
_entity_poly.entity_id
_entity_poly.type
_entity_poly.pdbx_seq_one_letter_code
_entity_poly.pdbx_strand_id
1 'polypeptide(L)'
;MSHTRSISPDRSPRARDQDTKPNLVRKASNKTPTSDDETKPHKHSRTKVASSATGPRARPWSADEYLALFEAVTKHGVGPKAFANVPGRTARQASSAWRDVVGPACRQALVAKAAKRGPPFQVPQACPRTRVGPASGVVASEDNKPDLKPKSKATSHASTSGSTVRRPWTGDEYVQLFDRVMAHGTGSKSFAAAVPGRSSNQAAMAWRDVVRPKCREMLLAKGKRSR
;
A
#
# COMPACT_ATOMS: atom_id res chain seq x y z
N MET A 1 -46.64 -24.11 22.35
CA MET A 1 -45.30 -23.83 22.92
C MET A 1 -44.29 -24.73 22.20
N SER A 2 -43.76 -24.26 21.07
CA SER A 2 -42.95 -25.07 20.16
C SER A 2 -41.47 -24.93 20.52
N HIS A 3 -40.84 -26.03 20.90
CA HIS A 3 -39.43 -26.11 21.29
C HIS A 3 -38.55 -26.32 20.06
N THR A 4 -37.68 -25.36 19.74
CA THR A 4 -36.63 -25.50 18.72
C THR A 4 -35.34 -26.01 19.37
N ARG A 5 -34.91 -27.21 18.97
CA ARG A 5 -33.64 -27.83 19.40
C ARG A 5 -32.47 -27.21 18.65
N SER A 6 -31.45 -26.79 19.40
CA SER A 6 -30.14 -26.35 18.89
C SER A 6 -29.29 -27.57 18.51
N ILE A 7 -28.81 -27.60 17.28
CA ILE A 7 -27.84 -28.59 16.77
C ILE A 7 -26.52 -27.86 16.57
N SER A 8 -25.53 -28.18 17.40
CA SER A 8 -24.15 -27.70 17.26
C SER A 8 -23.38 -28.61 16.32
N PRO A 9 -22.74 -28.10 15.24
CA PRO A 9 -21.82 -28.91 14.47
C PRO A 9 -20.45 -28.95 15.14
N ASP A 10 -20.12 -30.14 15.62
CA ASP A 10 -18.79 -30.58 16.03
C ASP A 10 -17.80 -30.45 14.86
N ARG A 11 -16.66 -29.81 15.10
CA ARG A 11 -15.66 -29.51 14.06
C ARG A 11 -14.32 -30.08 14.47
N SER A 12 -14.14 -31.38 14.18
CA SER A 12 -12.86 -32.07 14.29
C SER A 12 -11.78 -31.45 13.38
N PRO A 13 -10.54 -31.23 13.86
CA PRO A 13 -9.43 -30.82 13.03
C PRO A 13 -8.77 -32.02 12.33
N ARG A 14 -8.74 -31.97 10.99
CA ARG A 14 -8.02 -32.93 10.14
C ARG A 14 -6.55 -32.51 10.06
N ALA A 15 -5.67 -33.29 10.69
CA ALA A 15 -4.23 -33.22 10.47
C ALA A 15 -3.93 -33.45 8.99
N ARG A 16 -3.08 -32.61 8.38
CA ARG A 16 -2.64 -32.76 7.00
C ARG A 16 -1.12 -32.78 7.00
N ASP A 17 -0.59 -33.95 6.69
CA ASP A 17 0.82 -34.27 6.52
C ASP A 17 1.56 -33.25 5.66
N GLN A 18 2.72 -32.82 6.17
CA GLN A 18 3.71 -32.02 5.46
C GLN A 18 4.62 -32.98 4.71
N ASP A 19 4.26 -33.29 3.46
CA ASP A 19 5.11 -34.07 2.58
C ASP A 19 6.20 -33.20 1.93
N THR A 20 7.39 -33.77 1.93
CA THR A 20 8.69 -33.13 1.71
C THR A 20 8.89 -32.80 0.23
N LYS A 21 9.29 -31.57 -0.11
CA LYS A 21 9.73 -31.23 -1.48
C LYS A 21 11.25 -31.18 -1.59
N PRO A 22 11.82 -31.73 -2.68
CA PRO A 22 13.25 -31.88 -2.87
C PRO A 22 13.94 -30.55 -3.25
N ASN A 23 15.15 -30.43 -2.73
CA ASN A 23 16.11 -29.35 -2.93
C ASN A 23 16.70 -29.42 -4.35
N LEU A 24 16.24 -28.54 -5.24
CA LEU A 24 16.85 -28.36 -6.57
C LEU A 24 17.97 -27.33 -6.47
N VAL A 25 19.18 -27.86 -6.32
CA VAL A 25 20.46 -27.20 -6.53
C VAL A 25 20.49 -26.54 -7.91
N ARG A 26 20.32 -25.21 -7.97
CA ARG A 26 20.59 -24.44 -9.18
C ARG A 26 22.08 -24.13 -9.24
N LYS A 27 22.78 -24.87 -10.10
CA LYS A 27 24.15 -24.59 -10.55
C LYS A 27 24.27 -23.13 -11.01
N ALA A 28 25.19 -22.40 -10.38
CA ALA A 28 25.75 -21.18 -10.92
C ALA A 28 26.52 -21.54 -12.20
N SER A 29 26.14 -20.93 -13.33
CA SER A 29 26.96 -20.92 -14.54
C SER A 29 27.46 -19.50 -14.73
N ASN A 30 28.74 -19.32 -14.40
CA ASN A 30 29.53 -18.17 -14.77
C ASN A 30 29.55 -18.08 -16.30
N LYS A 31 29.06 -16.98 -16.87
CA LYS A 31 29.35 -16.61 -18.25
C LYS A 31 30.15 -15.31 -18.25
N THR A 32 31.34 -15.45 -18.78
CA THR A 32 32.43 -14.48 -18.94
C THR A 32 32.04 -13.24 -19.76
N PRO A 33 32.79 -12.13 -19.60
CA PRO A 33 32.73 -10.98 -20.48
C PRO A 33 33.63 -11.21 -21.71
N THR A 34 33.10 -10.97 -22.91
CA THR A 34 33.85 -10.90 -24.17
C THR A 34 33.26 -9.70 -24.89
N SER A 35 33.96 -8.56 -24.80
CA SER A 35 34.94 -8.02 -25.77
C SER A 35 34.27 -7.45 -27.02
N ASP A 36 34.62 -6.17 -27.22
CA ASP A 36 34.48 -5.33 -28.40
C ASP A 36 34.22 -6.05 -29.73
N ASP A 37 33.11 -5.67 -30.39
CA ASP A 37 33.02 -5.73 -31.85
C ASP A 37 32.13 -4.59 -32.36
N GLU A 38 32.83 -3.60 -32.91
CA GLU A 38 32.55 -2.92 -34.17
C GLU A 38 31.14 -2.37 -34.45
N THR A 39 31.10 -1.04 -34.47
CA THR A 39 29.95 -0.21 -34.81
C THR A 39 29.64 -0.32 -36.31
N LYS A 40 28.72 -1.20 -36.70
CA LYS A 40 28.07 -1.15 -38.02
C LYS A 40 26.82 -0.26 -37.98
N PRO A 41 26.74 0.80 -38.81
CA PRO A 41 25.53 1.60 -38.94
C PRO A 41 24.48 0.81 -39.72
N HIS A 42 23.64 0.05 -39.00
CA HIS A 42 22.43 -0.50 -39.60
C HIS A 42 21.49 0.65 -39.96
N LYS A 43 21.48 1.01 -41.26
CA LYS A 43 20.39 1.72 -41.92
C LYS A 43 19.12 0.89 -41.71
N HIS A 44 18.42 1.12 -40.60
CA HIS A 44 17.04 0.68 -40.45
C HIS A 44 16.22 1.48 -41.45
N SER A 45 16.06 0.93 -42.64
CA SER A 45 15.03 1.29 -43.59
C SER A 45 13.72 1.29 -42.82
N ARG A 46 13.31 2.49 -42.39
CA ARG A 46 12.03 2.77 -41.77
C ARG A 46 10.99 2.53 -42.85
N THR A 47 10.64 1.26 -43.07
CA THR A 47 9.40 0.88 -43.73
C THR A 47 8.30 1.51 -42.88
N LYS A 48 7.84 2.65 -43.38
CA LYS A 48 6.67 3.39 -42.93
C LYS A 48 5.48 2.49 -43.23
N VAL A 49 5.34 1.41 -42.46
CA VAL A 49 4.13 0.61 -42.46
C VAL A 49 3.02 1.57 -42.06
N ALA A 50 2.19 1.89 -43.06
CA ALA A 50 0.98 2.65 -42.87
C ALA A 50 0.12 1.83 -41.91
N SER A 51 0.24 2.11 -40.61
CA SER A 51 -0.61 1.62 -39.56
C SER A 51 -1.99 2.28 -39.68
N SER A 52 -2.67 2.02 -40.79
CA SER A 52 -4.07 2.35 -41.05
C SER A 52 -4.91 1.08 -40.94
N ALA A 53 -4.73 0.35 -39.84
CA ALA A 53 -5.76 -0.55 -39.33
C ALA A 53 -6.45 0.19 -38.20
N THR A 54 -7.46 0.98 -38.56
CA THR A 54 -8.40 1.61 -37.64
C THR A 54 -9.17 0.51 -36.93
N GLY A 55 -8.54 -0.11 -35.93
CA GLY A 55 -9.24 -1.00 -35.01
C GLY A 55 -10.45 -0.26 -34.44
N PRO A 56 -11.53 -0.98 -34.09
CA PRO A 56 -12.73 -0.37 -33.52
C PRO A 56 -12.31 0.59 -32.41
N ARG A 57 -12.71 1.87 -32.56
CA ARG A 57 -12.36 2.94 -31.62
C ARG A 57 -12.61 2.44 -30.21
N ALA A 58 -11.57 2.41 -29.39
CA ALA A 58 -11.65 1.85 -28.06
C ALA A 58 -12.78 2.56 -27.30
N ARG A 59 -13.81 1.79 -26.92
CA ARG A 59 -14.97 2.32 -26.18
C ARG A 59 -14.48 3.09 -24.96
N PRO A 60 -15.04 4.28 -24.65
CA PRO A 60 -14.74 5.00 -23.42
C PRO A 60 -14.94 4.12 -22.18
N TRP A 61 -14.16 4.38 -21.13
CA TRP A 61 -14.28 3.65 -19.86
C TRP A 61 -15.51 4.12 -19.08
N SER A 62 -16.36 3.17 -18.68
CA SER A 62 -17.50 3.46 -17.81
C SER A 62 -17.08 3.59 -16.35
N ALA A 63 -17.96 4.19 -15.54
CA ALA A 63 -17.75 4.28 -14.10
C ALA A 63 -17.62 2.90 -13.44
N ASP A 64 -18.45 1.95 -13.86
CA ASP A 64 -18.45 0.58 -13.33
C ASP A 64 -17.18 -0.18 -13.70
N GLU A 65 -16.63 0.03 -14.91
CA GLU A 65 -15.36 -0.55 -15.33
C GLU A 65 -14.18 -0.03 -14.48
N TYR A 66 -14.16 1.29 -14.20
CA TYR A 66 -13.14 1.86 -13.31
C TYR A 66 -13.24 1.34 -11.88
N LEU A 67 -14.47 1.17 -11.36
CA LEU A 67 -14.70 0.58 -10.04
C LEU A 67 -14.28 -0.89 -9.99
N ALA A 68 -14.63 -1.68 -11.00
CA ALA A 68 -14.22 -3.08 -11.10
C ALA A 68 -12.70 -3.22 -11.13
N LEU A 69 -12.02 -2.37 -11.92
CA LEU A 69 -10.56 -2.29 -11.96
C LEU A 69 -9.98 -1.93 -10.58
N PHE A 70 -10.54 -0.93 -9.90
CA PHE A 70 -10.08 -0.51 -8.58
C PHE A 70 -10.25 -1.60 -7.51
N GLU A 71 -11.38 -2.29 -7.48
CA GLU A 71 -11.62 -3.38 -6.53
C GLU A 71 -10.73 -4.60 -6.83
N ALA A 72 -10.53 -4.93 -8.10
CA ALA A 72 -9.63 -6.02 -8.50
C ALA A 72 -8.19 -5.75 -8.05
N VAL A 73 -7.69 -4.52 -8.24
CA VAL A 73 -6.36 -4.12 -7.79
C VAL A 73 -6.27 -4.06 -6.26
N THR A 74 -7.31 -3.56 -5.58
CA THR A 74 -7.34 -3.53 -4.11
C THR A 74 -7.25 -4.94 -3.51
N LYS A 75 -7.90 -5.92 -4.14
CA LYS A 75 -7.94 -7.31 -3.67
C LYS A 75 -6.65 -8.08 -3.98
N HIS A 76 -6.09 -7.89 -5.18
CA HIS A 76 -4.99 -8.72 -5.68
C HIS A 76 -3.65 -8.00 -5.79
N GLY A 77 -3.60 -6.70 -5.50
CA GLY A 77 -2.47 -5.83 -5.81
C GLY A 77 -2.44 -5.42 -7.29
N VAL A 78 -1.54 -4.48 -7.62
CA VAL A 78 -1.32 -4.03 -9.00
C VAL A 78 -0.58 -5.13 -9.76
N GLY A 79 -1.28 -5.82 -10.67
CA GLY A 79 -0.66 -6.86 -11.48
C GLY A 79 -1.61 -7.55 -12.47
N PRO A 80 -1.08 -8.50 -13.28
CA PRO A 80 -1.84 -9.14 -14.35
C PRO A 80 -3.12 -9.83 -13.87
N LYS A 81 -3.09 -10.44 -12.67
CA LYS A 81 -4.25 -11.09 -12.06
C LYS A 81 -5.40 -10.13 -11.79
N ALA A 82 -5.11 -8.92 -11.32
CA ALA A 82 -6.13 -7.90 -11.11
C ALA A 82 -6.70 -7.41 -12.46
N PHE A 83 -5.83 -7.18 -13.44
CA PHE A 83 -6.22 -6.62 -14.74
C PHE A 83 -7.01 -7.59 -15.63
N ALA A 84 -6.79 -8.90 -15.48
CA ALA A 84 -7.55 -9.92 -16.21
C ALA A 84 -9.01 -10.03 -15.74
N ASN A 85 -9.33 -9.57 -14.53
CA ASN A 85 -10.67 -9.68 -13.94
C ASN A 85 -11.60 -8.50 -14.30
N VAL A 86 -11.18 -7.58 -15.17
CA VAL A 86 -12.01 -6.44 -15.57
C VAL A 86 -12.93 -6.86 -16.72
N PRO A 87 -14.27 -6.89 -16.52
CA PRO A 87 -15.19 -7.39 -17.53
C PRO A 87 -15.15 -6.53 -18.79
N GLY A 88 -15.10 -7.18 -19.97
CA GLY A 88 -15.13 -6.50 -21.26
C GLY A 88 -13.88 -5.69 -21.61
N ARG A 89 -12.78 -5.83 -20.86
CA ARG A 89 -11.50 -5.17 -21.13
C ARG A 89 -10.37 -6.17 -21.15
N THR A 90 -9.37 -5.88 -21.98
CA THR A 90 -8.11 -6.64 -21.97
C THR A 90 -7.25 -6.21 -20.80
N ALA A 91 -6.40 -7.11 -20.29
CA ALA A 91 -5.46 -6.79 -19.21
C ALA A 91 -4.53 -5.62 -19.58
N ARG A 92 -4.17 -5.47 -20.85
CA ARG A 92 -3.36 -4.34 -21.36
C ARG A 92 -4.10 -3.01 -21.25
N GLN A 93 -5.37 -2.98 -21.64
CA GLN A 93 -6.22 -1.78 -21.49
C GLN A 93 -6.40 -1.42 -20.02
N ALA A 94 -6.68 -2.40 -19.16
CA ALA A 94 -6.82 -2.21 -17.73
C ALA A 94 -5.53 -1.68 -17.07
N SER A 95 -4.38 -2.23 -17.45
CA SER A 95 -3.07 -1.74 -17.00
C SER A 95 -2.80 -0.30 -17.42
N SER A 96 -3.12 0.09 -18.66
CA SER A 96 -2.97 1.48 -19.12
C SER A 96 -3.90 2.41 -18.36
N ALA A 97 -5.20 2.09 -18.29
CA ALA A 97 -6.18 2.88 -17.57
C ALA A 97 -5.81 3.05 -16.09
N TRP A 98 -5.21 2.03 -15.47
CA TRP A 98 -4.70 2.12 -14.11
C TRP A 98 -3.60 3.17 -13.96
N ARG A 99 -2.56 3.10 -14.79
CA ARG A 99 -1.41 4.02 -14.74
C ARG A 99 -1.79 5.44 -15.12
N ASP A 100 -2.62 5.59 -16.15
CA ASP A 100 -2.85 6.86 -16.81
C ASP A 100 -4.01 7.63 -16.17
N VAL A 101 -4.99 6.91 -15.60
CA VAL A 101 -6.24 7.52 -15.10
C VAL A 101 -6.49 7.21 -13.63
N VAL A 102 -6.65 5.95 -13.26
CA VAL A 102 -7.16 5.56 -11.93
C VAL A 102 -6.18 5.94 -10.83
N GLY A 103 -4.92 5.53 -10.93
CA GLY A 103 -3.90 5.79 -9.92
C GLY A 103 -3.69 7.28 -9.65
N PRO A 104 -3.36 8.09 -10.68
CA PRO A 104 -3.17 9.54 -10.51
C PRO A 104 -4.41 10.23 -9.94
N ALA A 105 -5.60 9.90 -10.43
CA ALA A 105 -6.81 10.59 -10.00
C ALA A 105 -7.20 10.23 -8.54
N CYS A 106 -6.93 9.00 -8.10
CA CYS A 106 -7.07 8.62 -6.69
C CYS A 106 -6.10 9.40 -5.80
N ARG A 107 -4.81 9.46 -6.16
CA ARG A 107 -3.81 10.24 -5.40
C ARG A 107 -4.18 11.72 -5.29
N GLN A 108 -4.60 12.34 -6.40
CA GLN A 108 -5.06 13.73 -6.41
C GLN A 108 -6.26 13.96 -5.50
N ALA A 109 -7.25 13.05 -5.52
CA ALA A 109 -8.43 13.17 -4.68
C ALA A 109 -8.11 13.09 -3.17
N LEU A 110 -7.10 12.30 -2.79
CA LEU A 110 -6.65 12.17 -1.40
C LEU A 110 -5.92 13.42 -0.92
N VAL A 111 -5.02 13.97 -1.75
CA VAL A 111 -4.31 15.23 -1.47
C VAL A 111 -5.33 16.38 -1.33
N ALA A 112 -6.28 16.48 -2.27
CA ALA A 112 -7.33 17.49 -2.22
C ALA A 112 -8.24 17.35 -0.98
N LYS A 113 -8.50 16.12 -0.52
CA LYS A 113 -9.29 15.87 0.70
C LYS A 113 -8.56 16.37 1.95
N ALA A 114 -7.25 16.21 2.03
CA ALA A 114 -6.46 16.73 3.15
C ALA A 114 -6.45 18.27 3.17
N ALA A 115 -6.32 18.91 2.00
CA ALA A 115 -6.33 20.38 1.89
C ALA A 115 -7.64 21.03 2.35
N LYS A 116 -8.78 20.35 2.18
CA LYS A 116 -10.10 20.86 2.62
C LYS A 116 -10.28 20.94 4.15
N ARG A 117 -9.39 20.33 4.95
CA ARG A 117 -9.51 20.39 6.42
C ARG A 117 -8.99 21.71 7.01
N GLY A 118 -8.73 22.70 6.17
CA GLY A 118 -8.06 23.94 6.54
C GLY A 118 -6.57 23.70 6.74
N PRO A 119 -5.73 24.75 6.62
CA PRO A 119 -4.37 24.65 7.12
C PRO A 119 -4.45 24.20 8.59
N PRO A 120 -3.57 23.29 9.04
CA PRO A 120 -3.48 22.99 10.47
C PRO A 120 -3.39 24.34 11.16
N PHE A 121 -4.30 24.61 12.10
CA PHE A 121 -4.34 25.85 12.85
C PHE A 121 -2.90 26.10 13.31
N GLN A 122 -2.21 27.02 12.64
CA GLN A 122 -0.84 27.37 12.98
C GLN A 122 -1.05 28.04 14.33
N VAL A 123 -0.80 27.29 15.40
CA VAL A 123 -0.74 27.87 16.72
C VAL A 123 0.28 28.99 16.57
N PRO A 124 -0.12 30.27 16.70
CA PRO A 124 0.79 31.38 16.50
C PRO A 124 2.01 31.07 17.35
N GLN A 125 3.16 30.95 16.68
CA GLN A 125 4.40 30.50 17.29
C GLN A 125 4.69 31.49 18.41
N ALA A 126 4.33 31.12 19.64
CA ALA A 126 4.54 31.97 20.79
C ALA A 126 6.02 32.25 20.85
N CYS A 127 6.37 33.55 20.82
CA CYS A 127 7.74 34.05 20.78
C CYS A 127 8.62 33.24 21.74
N PRO A 128 9.87 32.90 21.35
CA PRO A 128 10.76 32.13 22.19
C PRO A 128 10.94 32.86 23.52
N ARG A 129 10.30 32.34 24.57
CA ARG A 129 10.53 32.80 25.93
C ARG A 129 11.89 32.27 26.31
N THR A 130 12.90 33.11 26.20
CA THR A 130 14.28 32.86 26.63
C THR A 130 14.27 32.51 28.11
N ARG A 131 14.15 31.22 28.44
CA ARG A 131 14.30 30.75 29.82
C ARG A 131 15.75 30.34 30.00
N VAL A 132 16.56 31.33 30.34
CA VAL A 132 17.90 31.13 30.89
C VAL A 132 17.71 30.49 32.27
N GLY A 133 18.28 29.31 32.50
CA GLY A 133 18.24 28.65 33.80
C GLY A 133 19.15 27.41 33.85
N PRO A 134 19.78 27.11 35.01
CA PRO A 134 21.21 26.86 35.08
C PRO A 134 21.61 25.38 35.22
N ALA A 135 22.91 25.16 35.04
CA ALA A 135 23.64 23.91 35.18
C ALA A 135 23.50 23.26 36.56
N SER A 136 23.34 21.93 36.56
CA SER A 136 23.71 20.96 37.60
C SER A 136 23.56 19.58 36.94
N GLY A 137 24.59 18.77 36.67
CA GLY A 137 25.82 18.54 37.41
C GLY A 137 25.58 17.42 38.41
N VAL A 138 25.53 16.14 37.99
CA VAL A 138 25.72 14.99 38.91
C VAL A 138 26.36 13.80 38.18
N VAL A 139 27.24 13.20 38.95
CA VAL A 139 28.36 12.28 38.76
C VAL A 139 28.08 10.87 38.24
N ALA A 140 29.20 10.30 37.77
CA ALA A 140 29.49 8.89 37.52
C ALA A 140 29.14 7.95 38.70
N SER A 141 28.94 6.67 38.38
CA SER A 141 29.41 5.54 39.19
C SER A 141 29.51 4.28 38.34
N GLU A 142 30.69 3.66 38.41
CA GLU A 142 31.09 2.36 37.88
C GLU A 142 30.59 1.20 38.75
N ASP A 143 30.66 0.00 38.17
CA ASP A 143 30.94 -1.30 38.81
C ASP A 143 29.95 -1.93 39.81
N ASN A 144 29.23 -2.98 39.36
CA ASN A 144 29.25 -4.30 40.03
C ASN A 144 28.52 -5.43 39.23
N LYS A 145 29.20 -6.58 39.13
CA LYS A 145 28.77 -7.94 38.73
C LYS A 145 28.34 -8.69 40.02
N PRO A 146 27.36 -9.65 40.10
CA PRO A 146 27.37 -10.89 39.30
C PRO A 146 26.02 -11.59 38.97
N ASP A 147 26.12 -12.41 37.92
CA ASP A 147 25.53 -13.74 37.70
C ASP A 147 24.25 -14.12 38.48
N LEU A 148 23.09 -13.91 37.85
CA LEU A 148 21.82 -14.53 38.23
C LEU A 148 21.08 -15.01 36.97
N LYS A 149 20.88 -16.34 36.92
CA LYS A 149 20.10 -17.14 35.94
C LYS A 149 19.03 -16.34 35.16
N PRO A 150 18.98 -16.44 33.81
CA PRO A 150 18.05 -15.66 32.99
C PRO A 150 16.62 -16.22 33.10
N LYS A 151 15.93 -15.88 34.19
CA LYS A 151 14.47 -15.99 34.25
C LYS A 151 13.95 -14.94 33.28
N SER A 152 13.39 -15.39 32.16
CA SER A 152 12.86 -14.61 31.05
C SER A 152 11.95 -13.49 31.54
N LYS A 153 12.55 -12.35 31.90
CA LYS A 153 11.87 -11.09 32.15
C LYS A 153 11.30 -10.70 30.80
N ALA A 154 9.99 -10.86 30.65
CA ALA A 154 9.25 -10.23 29.58
C ALA A 154 9.63 -8.75 29.62
N THR A 155 10.50 -8.34 28.69
CA THR A 155 10.88 -6.94 28.48
C THR A 155 9.60 -6.25 28.03
N SER A 156 8.83 -5.78 28.99
CA SER A 156 7.78 -4.81 28.78
C SER A 156 8.48 -3.56 28.29
N HIS A 157 8.69 -3.48 26.97
CA HIS A 157 8.98 -2.23 26.31
C HIS A 157 7.89 -1.28 26.80
N ALA A 158 8.28 -0.35 27.66
CA ALA A 158 7.43 0.73 28.11
C ALA A 158 7.00 1.47 26.85
N SER A 159 5.87 1.05 26.29
CA SER A 159 5.16 1.77 25.26
C SER A 159 4.66 3.00 25.97
N THR A 160 5.47 4.06 25.92
CA THR A 160 5.19 5.39 26.45
C THR A 160 3.80 5.79 25.94
N SER A 161 2.78 5.49 26.74
CA SER A 161 1.38 5.79 26.48
C SER A 161 1.15 7.25 26.85
N GLY A 162 1.97 8.14 26.26
CA GLY A 162 1.66 9.55 26.25
C GLY A 162 0.34 9.69 25.53
N SER A 163 -0.61 10.38 26.15
CA SER A 163 -1.87 10.80 25.52
C SER A 163 -1.54 11.50 24.21
N THR A 164 -1.53 10.75 23.11
CA THR A 164 -1.15 11.29 21.81
C THR A 164 -2.32 12.15 21.37
N VAL A 165 -2.13 13.47 21.45
CA VAL A 165 -2.93 14.45 20.71
C VAL A 165 -3.20 13.84 19.33
N ARG A 166 -4.48 13.66 18.99
CA ARG A 166 -4.88 12.95 17.77
C ARG A 166 -4.41 13.76 16.55
N ARG A 167 -3.21 13.46 16.06
CA ARG A 167 -2.63 14.11 14.88
C ARG A 167 -3.55 13.88 13.69
N PRO A 168 -4.01 14.93 12.98
CA PRO A 168 -4.83 14.76 11.79
C PRO A 168 -4.04 14.06 10.69
N TRP A 169 -4.73 13.33 9.81
CA TRP A 169 -4.12 12.71 8.65
C TRP A 169 -3.81 13.74 7.57
N THR A 170 -2.60 13.67 7.05
CA THR A 170 -2.09 14.50 5.95
C THR A 170 -2.35 13.83 4.59
N GLY A 171 -2.25 14.63 3.52
CA GLY A 171 -2.40 14.12 2.15
C GLY A 171 -1.37 13.04 1.82
N ASP A 172 -0.11 13.27 2.22
CA ASP A 172 1.00 12.35 1.97
C ASP A 172 0.83 11.02 2.72
N GLU A 173 0.35 11.05 3.96
CA GLU A 173 0.04 9.83 4.71
C GLU A 173 -1.05 9.00 4.01
N TYR A 174 -2.08 9.63 3.43
CA TYR A 174 -3.10 8.92 2.65
C TYR A 174 -2.55 8.34 1.35
N VAL A 175 -1.64 9.04 0.67
CA VAL A 175 -0.99 8.55 -0.56
C VAL A 175 -0.07 7.36 -0.25
N GLN A 176 0.74 7.44 0.81
CA GLN A 176 1.58 6.32 1.27
C GLN A 176 0.73 5.09 1.61
N LEU A 177 -0.36 5.29 2.35
CA LEU A 177 -1.31 4.24 2.66
C LEU A 177 -1.90 3.62 1.39
N PHE A 178 -2.30 4.46 0.44
CA PHE A 178 -2.83 4.01 -0.85
C PHE A 178 -1.80 3.16 -1.61
N ASP A 179 -0.60 3.69 -1.84
CA ASP A 179 0.45 3.00 -2.60
C ASP A 179 0.85 1.67 -1.93
N ARG A 180 0.90 1.62 -0.60
CA ARG A 180 1.15 0.37 0.15
C ARG A 180 0.08 -0.68 -0.08
N VAL A 181 -1.20 -0.29 -0.04
CA VAL A 181 -2.33 -1.20 -0.32
C VAL A 181 -2.31 -1.66 -1.78
N MET A 182 -1.90 -0.80 -2.72
CA MET A 182 -1.77 -1.17 -4.12
C MET A 182 -0.63 -2.16 -4.36
N ALA A 183 0.48 -2.05 -3.62
CA ALA A 183 1.61 -2.97 -3.72
C ALA A 183 1.36 -4.34 -3.04
N HIS A 184 0.70 -4.35 -1.88
CA HIS A 184 0.61 -5.54 -1.03
C HIS A 184 -0.82 -6.03 -0.74
N GLY A 185 -1.86 -5.33 -1.22
CA GLY A 185 -3.27 -5.60 -0.92
C GLY A 185 -3.71 -5.09 0.46
N THR A 186 -4.95 -5.40 0.83
CA THR A 186 -5.61 -4.93 2.08
C THR A 186 -5.36 -5.85 3.29
N GLY A 187 -4.28 -6.62 3.31
CA GLY A 187 -3.97 -7.52 4.43
C GLY A 187 -3.55 -6.77 5.70
N SER A 188 -3.81 -7.31 6.88
CA SER A 188 -3.40 -6.69 8.16
C SER A 188 -1.89 -6.38 8.22
N LYS A 189 -1.07 -7.24 7.63
CA LYS A 189 0.39 -7.08 7.52
C LYS A 189 0.80 -5.90 6.63
N SER A 190 -0.01 -5.49 5.65
CA SER A 190 0.34 -4.38 4.77
C SER A 190 0.26 -3.03 5.50
N PHE A 191 -0.65 -2.90 6.47
CA PHE A 191 -0.89 -1.67 7.22
C PHE A 191 0.16 -1.35 8.28
N ALA A 192 0.81 -2.35 8.87
CA ALA A 192 1.73 -2.14 10.00
C ALA A 192 2.95 -1.28 9.66
N ALA A 193 3.38 -1.27 8.40
CA ALA A 193 4.50 -0.48 7.91
C ALA A 193 4.08 0.51 6.80
N ALA A 194 2.78 0.82 6.70
CA ALA A 194 2.27 1.66 5.63
C ALA A 194 2.59 3.14 5.83
N VAL A 195 2.51 3.61 7.08
CA VAL A 195 2.65 5.03 7.42
C VAL A 195 3.48 5.18 8.70
N PRO A 196 4.66 5.80 8.65
CA PRO A 196 5.49 6.02 9.83
C PRO A 196 4.73 6.77 10.93
N GLY A 197 4.83 6.29 12.17
CA GLY A 197 4.18 6.92 13.33
C GLY A 197 2.67 6.71 13.44
N ARG A 198 2.07 5.86 12.60
CA ARG A 198 0.67 5.41 12.73
C ARG A 198 0.63 3.93 13.08
N SER A 199 -0.35 3.54 13.88
CA SER A 199 -0.59 2.12 14.13
C SER A 199 -1.29 1.45 12.93
N SER A 200 -1.12 0.14 12.79
CA SER A 200 -1.80 -0.66 11.77
C SER A 200 -3.32 -0.47 11.80
N ASN A 201 -3.90 -0.40 13.00
CA ASN A 201 -5.34 -0.19 13.17
C ASN A 201 -5.79 1.19 12.69
N GLN A 202 -5.02 2.24 12.98
CA GLN A 202 -5.30 3.59 12.46
C GLN A 202 -5.27 3.62 10.93
N ALA A 203 -4.28 2.96 10.32
CA ALA A 203 -4.17 2.85 8.87
C ALA A 203 -5.33 2.06 8.25
N ALA A 204 -5.75 0.95 8.86
CA ALA A 204 -6.89 0.16 8.40
C ALA A 204 -8.21 0.95 8.46
N MET A 205 -8.44 1.70 9.56
CA MET A 205 -9.60 2.59 9.68
C MET A 205 -9.55 3.72 8.65
N ALA A 206 -8.40 4.38 8.48
CA ALA A 206 -8.23 5.43 7.48
C ALA A 206 -8.49 4.93 6.06
N TRP A 207 -8.06 3.70 5.75
CA TRP A 207 -8.34 3.05 4.47
C TRP A 207 -9.84 2.85 4.23
N ARG A 208 -10.53 2.24 5.21
CA ARG A 208 -11.96 1.92 5.12
C ARG A 208 -12.84 3.16 5.09
N ASP A 209 -12.54 4.13 5.94
CA ASP A 209 -13.44 5.25 6.23
C ASP A 209 -13.16 6.47 5.35
N VAL A 210 -11.94 6.60 4.80
CA VAL A 210 -11.54 7.78 4.02
C VAL A 210 -11.03 7.43 2.62
N VAL A 211 -9.97 6.62 2.54
CA VAL A 211 -9.26 6.42 1.26
C VAL A 211 -10.14 5.71 0.23
N ARG A 212 -10.71 4.56 0.61
CA ARG A 212 -11.52 3.73 -0.30
C ARG A 212 -12.80 4.44 -0.76
N PRO A 213 -13.62 5.06 0.12
CA PRO A 213 -14.79 5.82 -0.31
C PRO A 213 -14.41 6.97 -1.26
N LYS A 214 -13.31 7.70 -0.97
CA LYS A 214 -12.94 8.84 -1.79
C LYS A 214 -12.45 8.46 -3.19
N CYS A 215 -11.71 7.35 -3.30
CA CYS A 215 -11.33 6.78 -4.59
C CYS A 215 -12.56 6.37 -5.39
N ARG A 216 -13.52 5.67 -4.77
CA ARG A 216 -14.77 5.27 -5.44
C ARG A 216 -15.59 6.47 -5.94
N GLU A 217 -15.78 7.49 -5.12
CA GLU A 217 -16.49 8.73 -5.49
C GLU A 217 -15.86 9.40 -6.72
N MET A 218 -14.53 9.51 -6.73
CA MET A 218 -13.81 10.14 -7.84
C MET A 218 -13.94 9.31 -9.13
N LEU A 219 -13.81 7.98 -9.05
CA LEU A 219 -13.95 7.10 -10.22
C LEU A 219 -15.36 7.13 -10.81
N LEU A 220 -16.39 7.17 -9.96
CA LEU A 220 -17.77 7.39 -10.38
C LEU A 220 -17.93 8.72 -11.12
N ALA A 221 -17.33 9.80 -10.59
CA ALA A 221 -17.37 11.11 -11.22
C ALA A 221 -16.62 11.15 -12.57
N LYS A 222 -15.55 10.36 -12.73
CA LYS A 222 -14.76 10.29 -13.98
C LYS A 222 -15.53 9.58 -15.09
N GLY A 223 -16.19 8.46 -14.78
CA GLY A 223 -16.96 7.70 -15.78
C GLY A 223 -18.16 8.45 -16.36
N LYS A 224 -18.74 9.42 -15.61
CA LYS A 224 -19.84 10.27 -16.09
C LYS A 224 -19.43 11.26 -17.18
N ARG A 225 -18.16 11.69 -17.23
CA ARG A 225 -17.70 12.69 -18.21
C ARG A 225 -17.37 12.12 -19.58
N SER A 226 -17.42 10.79 -19.71
CA SER A 226 -17.02 10.09 -20.93
C SER A 226 -18.20 9.61 -21.77
N ARG A 227 -19.43 9.91 -21.34
CA ARG A 227 -20.66 9.78 -22.14
C ARG A 227 -21.02 11.15 -22.68
#